data_AF-A0A1Q3VBG3-F1
#
_entry.id   AF-A0A1Q3VBG3-F1
#
_cell.length_a   1.000
_cell.length_b   1.000
_cell.length_c   1.000
_cell.angle_alpha   90.00
_cell.angle_beta   90.00
_cell.angle_gamma   90.00
#
_symmetry.space_group_name_H-M   'P 1'
#
loop_
_entity.id
_entity.type
_entity.pdbx_description
1 polymer ?
#
loop_
_entity_poly.entity_id
_entity_poly.type
_entity_poly.pdbx_seq_one_letter_code
_entity_poly.pdbx_strand_id
1 'polypeptide(L)'
;MTHIRPELGARSALQPISPALAWPHLPFGLDPAGVQAAITAKRADIAILESDWADASERAVARSAGRNGLAARETWDRSTWTRYLDAAAACPDRYLPRLRRLYAEIARLERLQAPLPAAAGRAA
;
A
#
# COMPACT_ATOMS: atom_id res chain seq x y z
N MET A 1 23.56 -13.92 48.89
CA MET A 1 22.63 -12.78 48.97
C MET A 1 22.84 -11.94 47.72
N THR A 2 21.79 -11.83 46.92
CA THR A 2 21.78 -11.39 45.52
C THR A 2 22.00 -9.89 45.39
N HIS A 3 22.83 -9.49 44.43
CA HIS A 3 23.18 -8.10 44.12
C HIS A 3 22.07 -7.40 43.32
N ILE A 4 21.66 -6.22 43.82
CA ILE A 4 21.39 -4.94 43.11
C ILE A 4 20.84 -5.01 41.66
N ARG A 5 19.57 -4.60 41.49
CA ARG A 5 18.98 -4.00 40.25
C ARG A 5 19.36 -2.50 40.22
N PRO A 6 19.54 -1.83 39.05
CA PRO A 6 18.41 -1.27 38.27
C PRO A 6 18.55 -1.21 36.73
N GLU A 7 17.38 -1.15 36.08
CA GLU A 7 17.00 -0.42 34.85
C GLU A 7 17.66 -0.63 33.47
N LEU A 8 16.86 -0.30 32.44
CA LEU A 8 17.14 -0.21 31.00
C LEU A 8 17.14 -1.53 30.21
N GLY A 9 15.95 -2.13 30.11
CA GLY A 9 15.55 -2.77 28.87
C GLY A 9 15.58 -1.72 27.75
N ALA A 10 16.70 -1.72 27.02
CA ALA A 10 16.93 -0.86 25.88
C ALA A 10 15.72 -0.94 24.95
N ARG A 11 15.04 0.21 24.84
CA ARG A 11 14.19 0.55 23.71
C ARG A 11 14.91 0.03 22.46
N SER A 12 14.26 -0.88 21.73
CA SER A 12 14.67 -1.17 20.36
C SER A 12 14.72 0.17 19.66
N ALA A 13 15.94 0.67 19.45
CA ALA A 13 16.18 1.73 18.50
C ALA A 13 15.76 1.14 17.16
N LEU A 14 14.52 1.46 16.74
CA LEU A 14 14.17 1.47 15.34
C LEU A 14 15.16 2.44 14.70
N GLN A 15 16.27 1.89 14.23
CA GLN A 15 17.21 2.64 13.43
C GLN A 15 16.42 3.17 12.23
N PRO A 16 16.57 4.46 11.88
CA PRO A 16 16.05 4.94 10.61
C PRO A 16 16.83 4.19 9.55
N ILE A 17 16.18 3.26 8.85
CA ILE A 17 16.75 2.64 7.66
C ILE A 17 16.72 3.71 6.57
N SER A 18 17.67 4.64 6.63
CA SER A 18 18.10 5.44 5.50
C SER A 18 19.47 4.96 5.10
N PRO A 19 19.57 4.03 4.14
CA PRO A 19 20.50 4.26 3.07
C PRO A 19 19.85 5.33 2.18
N ALA A 20 20.47 6.51 2.13
CA ALA A 20 20.45 7.28 0.90
C ALA A 20 20.90 6.30 -0.19
N LEU A 21 19.92 5.70 -0.88
CA LEU A 21 20.17 4.90 -2.05
C LEU A 21 20.88 5.84 -3.01
N ALA A 22 22.18 5.63 -3.15
CA ALA A 22 22.91 6.13 -4.30
C ALA A 22 22.22 5.48 -5.50
N TRP A 23 21.31 6.22 -6.14
CA TRP A 23 20.59 5.82 -7.36
C TRP A 23 21.41 6.28 -8.56
N PRO A 24 22.33 5.48 -9.12
CA PRO A 24 23.34 6.02 -10.03
C PRO A 24 22.87 6.10 -11.48
N HIS A 25 21.56 6.06 -11.77
CA HIS A 25 21.13 5.74 -13.15
C HIS A 25 19.79 6.34 -13.58
N LEU A 26 19.26 7.35 -12.90
CA LEU A 26 18.17 8.10 -13.51
C LEU A 26 18.68 8.80 -14.79
N PRO A 27 17.88 8.87 -15.86
CA PRO A 27 18.21 9.69 -17.02
C PRO A 27 18.62 11.10 -16.58
N PHE A 28 19.66 11.66 -17.20
CA PHE A 28 20.15 13.00 -16.90
C PHE A 28 18.98 14.00 -16.81
N GLY A 29 18.80 14.62 -15.64
CA GLY A 29 17.75 15.62 -15.37
C GLY A 29 16.54 15.15 -14.56
N LEU A 30 16.45 13.87 -14.16
CA LEU A 30 15.41 13.38 -13.26
C LEU A 30 15.88 13.36 -11.79
N ASP A 31 15.09 13.96 -10.90
CA ASP A 31 15.33 13.96 -9.45
C ASP A 31 14.85 12.65 -8.80
N PRO A 32 15.75 11.81 -8.23
CA PRO A 32 15.35 10.58 -7.54
C PRO A 32 14.42 10.80 -6.36
N ALA A 33 14.60 11.91 -5.63
CA ALA A 33 13.74 12.22 -4.49
C ALA A 33 12.32 12.55 -4.95
N GLY A 34 12.18 13.33 -6.02
CA GLY A 34 10.90 13.62 -6.66
C GLY A 34 10.16 12.37 -7.16
N VAL A 35 10.88 11.43 -7.79
CA VAL A 35 10.26 10.15 -8.23
C VAL A 35 9.79 9.33 -7.03
N GLN A 36 10.59 9.24 -5.97
CA GLN A 36 10.22 8.51 -4.76
C GLN A 36 9.02 9.14 -4.03
N ALA A 37 8.99 10.48 -3.96
CA ALA A 37 7.86 11.22 -3.40
C ALA A 37 6.58 10.95 -4.20
N ALA A 38 6.66 10.93 -5.53
CA ALA A 38 5.53 10.62 -6.40
C ALA A 38 5.01 9.17 -6.21
N ILE A 39 5.90 8.19 -6.05
CA ILE A 39 5.51 6.80 -5.74
C ILE A 39 4.79 6.74 -4.39
N THR A 40 5.34 7.41 -3.37
CA THR A 40 4.76 7.45 -2.02
C THR A 40 3.36 8.06 -2.02
N ALA A 41 3.18 9.19 -2.73
CA ALA A 41 1.89 9.83 -2.87
C ALA A 41 0.86 8.90 -3.55
N LYS A 42 1.23 8.22 -4.63
CA LYS A 42 0.32 7.27 -5.31
C LYS A 42 -0.03 6.06 -4.46
N ARG A 43 0.89 5.56 -3.63
CA ARG A 43 0.59 4.49 -2.66
C ARG A 43 -0.40 4.96 -1.59
N ALA A 44 -0.30 6.22 -1.15
CA ALA A 44 -1.31 6.80 -0.27
C ALA A 44 -2.68 6.91 -0.96
N ASP A 45 -2.71 7.34 -2.23
CA ASP A 45 -3.96 7.38 -3.01
C ASP A 45 -4.61 6.00 -3.17
N ILE A 46 -3.81 4.95 -3.38
CA ILE A 46 -4.29 3.55 -3.40
C ILE A 46 -4.92 3.19 -2.05
N ALA A 47 -4.23 3.46 -0.95
CA ALA A 47 -4.73 3.12 0.39
C ALA A 47 -6.06 3.83 0.71
N ILE A 48 -6.18 5.11 0.32
CA ILE A 48 -7.44 5.87 0.45
C ILE A 48 -8.54 5.20 -0.38
N LEU A 49 -8.24 4.85 -1.64
CA LEU A 49 -9.23 4.26 -2.53
C LEU A 49 -9.68 2.85 -2.10
N GLU A 50 -8.77 2.05 -1.54
CA GLU A 50 -9.07 0.74 -0.96
C GLU A 50 -9.93 0.88 0.31
N SER A 51 -9.63 1.86 1.17
CA SER A 51 -10.45 2.19 2.34
C SER A 51 -11.86 2.61 1.92
N ASP A 52 -11.98 3.51 0.94
CA ASP A 52 -13.27 3.94 0.41
C ASP A 52 -14.09 2.78 -0.18
N TRP A 53 -13.43 1.79 -0.78
CA TRP A 53 -14.08 0.59 -1.31
C TRP A 53 -14.56 -0.32 -0.18
N ALA A 54 -13.73 -0.53 0.85
CA ALA A 54 -14.12 -1.27 2.03
C ALA A 54 -15.34 -0.62 2.71
N ASP A 55 -15.30 0.69 2.95
CA ASP A 55 -16.39 1.45 3.58
C ASP A 55 -17.68 1.42 2.76
N ALA A 56 -17.59 1.47 1.43
CA ALA A 56 -18.76 1.35 0.56
C ALA A 56 -19.38 -0.05 0.63
N SER A 57 -18.54 -1.08 0.68
CA SER A 57 -18.96 -2.48 0.80
C SER A 57 -19.60 -2.75 2.16
N GLU A 58 -19.00 -2.26 3.24
CA GLU A 58 -19.55 -2.34 4.61
C GLU A 58 -20.90 -1.64 4.70
N ARG A 59 -21.03 -0.44 4.14
CA ARG A 59 -22.33 0.26 4.09
C ARG A 59 -23.37 -0.52 3.30
N ALA A 60 -23.00 -1.25 2.25
CA ALA A 60 -23.93 -2.10 1.50
C ALA A 60 -24.41 -3.31 2.32
N VAL A 61 -23.51 -3.94 3.09
CA VAL A 61 -23.88 -5.02 4.02
C VAL A 61 -24.72 -4.49 5.18
N ALA A 62 -24.35 -3.37 5.77
CA ALA A 62 -25.11 -2.75 6.86
C ALA A 62 -26.54 -2.40 6.44
N ARG A 63 -26.70 -1.83 5.22
CA ARG A 63 -28.03 -1.54 4.64
C ARG A 63 -28.90 -2.79 4.51
N SER A 64 -28.31 -3.94 4.19
CA SER A 64 -29.05 -5.20 4.07
C SER A 64 -29.23 -5.95 5.40
N ALA A 65 -28.47 -5.60 6.45
CA ALA A 65 -28.63 -6.15 7.80
C ALA A 65 -29.78 -5.48 8.59
N GLY A 66 -30.27 -4.33 8.13
CA GLY A 66 -31.40 -3.61 8.74
C GLY A 66 -31.06 -3.04 10.12
N ARG A 67 -32.00 -3.15 11.07
CA ARG A 67 -31.94 -2.49 12.38
C ARG A 67 -30.84 -3.02 13.32
N ASN A 68 -30.31 -4.20 13.06
CA ASN A 68 -29.28 -4.83 13.90
C ASN A 68 -27.88 -4.23 13.67
N GLY A 69 -27.71 -3.41 12.63
CA GLY A 69 -26.41 -2.85 12.26
C GLY A 69 -25.43 -3.91 11.79
N LEU A 70 -24.19 -3.50 11.54
CA LEU A 70 -23.09 -4.39 11.23
C LEU A 70 -22.18 -4.48 12.46
N ALA A 71 -21.95 -5.70 12.95
CA ALA A 71 -21.04 -5.93 14.06
C ALA A 71 -19.59 -5.60 13.68
N ALA A 72 -18.70 -5.55 14.67
CA ALA A 72 -17.26 -5.38 14.41
C ALA A 72 -16.74 -6.52 13.51
N ARG A 73 -15.82 -6.20 12.60
CA ARG A 73 -15.37 -7.12 11.53
C ARG A 73 -14.77 -8.42 12.07
N GLU A 74 -14.18 -8.36 13.25
CA GLU A 74 -13.59 -9.49 13.97
C GLU A 74 -14.63 -10.54 14.40
N THR A 75 -15.90 -10.16 14.45
CA THR A 75 -17.02 -11.01 14.90
C THR A 75 -17.92 -11.48 13.77
N TRP A 76 -17.59 -11.14 12.52
CA TRP A 76 -18.41 -11.52 11.37
C TRP A 76 -18.41 -13.03 11.17
N ASP A 77 -19.62 -13.59 11.07
CA ASP A 77 -19.80 -14.96 10.63
C ASP A 77 -19.53 -15.12 9.13
N ARG A 78 -19.48 -16.38 8.68
CA ARG A 78 -19.21 -16.71 7.28
C ARG A 78 -20.23 -16.08 6.31
N SER A 79 -21.49 -15.99 6.71
CA SER A 79 -22.55 -15.36 5.90
C SER A 79 -22.32 -13.87 5.73
N THR A 80 -21.91 -13.17 6.79
CA THR A 80 -21.62 -11.73 6.75
C THR A 80 -20.39 -11.46 5.90
N TRP A 81 -19.35 -12.29 6.03
CA TRP A 81 -18.19 -12.25 5.13
C TRP A 81 -18.56 -12.47 3.67
N THR A 82 -19.42 -13.44 3.37
CA THR A 82 -19.87 -13.71 1.98
C THR A 82 -20.60 -12.50 1.41
N ARG A 83 -21.54 -11.93 2.18
CA ARG A 83 -22.27 -10.72 1.77
C ARG A 83 -21.35 -9.52 1.55
N TYR A 84 -20.29 -9.39 2.36
CA TYR A 84 -19.27 -8.37 2.16
C TYR A 84 -18.51 -8.56 0.85
N LEU A 85 -18.07 -9.78 0.55
CA LEU A 85 -17.39 -10.10 -0.71
C LEU A 85 -18.30 -9.85 -1.92
N ASP A 86 -19.57 -10.23 -1.83
CA ASP A 86 -20.56 -9.96 -2.88
C ASP A 86 -20.76 -8.45 -3.09
N ALA A 87 -20.86 -7.68 -2.00
CA ALA A 87 -20.98 -6.23 -2.07
C ALA A 87 -19.74 -5.56 -2.69
N ALA A 88 -18.54 -6.03 -2.34
CA ALA A 88 -17.30 -5.55 -2.92
C ALA A 88 -17.24 -5.86 -4.42
N ALA A 89 -17.65 -7.07 -4.82
CA ALA A 89 -17.71 -7.51 -6.21
C ALA A 89 -18.79 -6.81 -7.04
N ALA A 90 -19.76 -6.14 -6.40
CA ALA A 90 -20.85 -5.44 -7.09
C ALA A 90 -20.51 -4.03 -7.58
N CYS A 91 -19.38 -3.43 -7.15
CA CYS A 91 -19.00 -2.07 -7.55
C CYS A 91 -17.59 -1.92 -8.18
N PRO A 92 -17.11 -2.87 -9.01
CA PRO A 92 -15.75 -2.82 -9.55
C PRO A 92 -15.52 -1.60 -10.44
N ASP A 93 -16.54 -1.14 -11.16
CA ASP A 93 -16.44 -0.05 -12.14
C ASP A 93 -16.03 1.29 -11.52
N ARG A 94 -16.32 1.47 -10.22
CA ARG A 94 -15.95 2.70 -9.50
C ARG A 94 -14.49 2.71 -9.05
N TYR A 95 -13.94 1.54 -8.70
CA TYR A 95 -12.66 1.42 -8.00
C TYR A 95 -11.55 0.84 -8.89
N LEU A 96 -11.83 -0.26 -9.60
CA LEU A 96 -10.81 -0.99 -10.37
C LEU A 96 -10.14 -0.15 -11.48
N PRO A 97 -10.85 0.68 -12.28
CA PRO A 97 -10.18 1.49 -13.29
C PRO A 97 -9.17 2.46 -12.70
N ARG A 98 -9.48 3.05 -11.54
CA ARG A 98 -8.61 3.99 -10.83
C ARG A 98 -7.42 3.28 -10.19
N LEU A 99 -7.64 2.15 -9.52
CA LEU A 99 -6.57 1.32 -8.98
C LEU A 99 -5.60 0.86 -10.07
N ARG A 100 -6.12 0.33 -11.18
CA ARG A 100 -5.29 -0.09 -12.33
C ARG A 100 -4.44 1.05 -12.87
N ARG A 101 -5.01 2.24 -12.98
CA ARG A 101 -4.28 3.43 -13.39
C ARG A 101 -3.16 3.77 -12.40
N LEU A 102 -3.45 3.80 -11.10
CA LEU A 102 -2.46 4.11 -10.06
C LEU A 102 -1.30 3.09 -10.06
N TYR A 103 -1.61 1.79 -10.16
CA TYR A 103 -0.57 0.76 -10.27
C TYR A 103 0.27 0.89 -11.54
N ALA A 104 -0.35 1.19 -12.69
CA ALA A 104 0.38 1.42 -13.93
C ALA A 104 1.29 2.66 -13.86
N GLU A 105 0.84 3.71 -13.19
CA GLU A 105 1.63 4.91 -12.94
C GLU A 105 2.80 4.64 -11.99
N ILE A 106 2.59 3.88 -10.91
CA ILE A 106 3.68 3.42 -10.02
C ILE A 106 4.69 2.58 -10.79
N ALA A 107 4.24 1.57 -11.55
CA ALA A 107 5.12 0.74 -12.35
C ALA A 107 5.92 1.55 -13.39
N ARG A 108 5.34 2.63 -13.94
CA ARG A 108 6.06 3.56 -14.81
C ARG A 108 7.15 4.32 -14.05
N LEU A 109 6.88 4.81 -12.85
CA LEU A 109 7.86 5.51 -12.01
C LEU A 109 8.98 4.58 -11.55
N GLU A 110 8.65 3.35 -11.15
CA GLU A 110 9.62 2.32 -10.76
C GLU A 110 10.54 1.96 -11.93
N ARG A 111 10.03 1.91 -13.18
CA ARG A 111 10.88 1.73 -14.37
C ARG A 111 11.83 2.90 -14.63
N LEU A 112 11.50 4.13 -14.23
CA LEU A 112 12.44 5.24 -14.33
C LEU A 112 13.61 5.07 -13.35
N GLN A 113 13.33 4.49 -12.18
CA GLN A 113 14.34 4.13 -11.18
C GLN A 113 15.01 2.78 -11.46
N ALA A 114 14.72 2.10 -12.58
CA ALA A 114 15.37 0.85 -12.91
C ALA A 114 16.69 1.14 -13.65
N PRO A 115 17.78 0.44 -13.32
CA PRO A 115 19.02 0.51 -14.09
C PRO A 115 18.70 0.20 -15.55
N LEU A 116 19.11 1.08 -16.48
CA LEU A 116 19.08 0.75 -17.89
C LEU A 116 19.81 -0.59 -18.06
N PRO A 117 19.24 -1.61 -18.75
CA PRO A 117 20.02 -2.79 -19.07
C PRO A 117 21.25 -2.30 -19.81
N ALA A 118 22.43 -2.57 -19.26
CA ALA A 118 23.70 -2.26 -19.90
C ALA A 118 23.59 -2.77 -21.33
N ALA A 119 23.70 -1.85 -22.29
CA ALA A 119 23.60 -2.16 -23.71
C ALA A 119 24.39 -3.44 -23.95
N ALA A 120 23.68 -4.53 -24.31
CA ALA A 120 24.30 -5.79 -24.63
C ALA A 120 25.41 -5.46 -25.62
N GLY A 121 26.65 -5.59 -25.16
CA GLY A 121 27.80 -5.20 -25.93
C GLY A 121 27.70 -5.90 -27.27
N ARG A 122 27.81 -5.12 -28.34
CA ARG A 122 28.39 -5.61 -29.58
C ARG A 122 29.65 -6.38 -29.19
N ALA A 123 29.59 -7.69 -29.26
CA ALA A 123 30.76 -8.54 -29.25
C ALA A 123 30.71 -9.32 -30.56
N ALA A 124 31.62 -8.90 -31.45
CA ALA A 124 32.15 -9.55 -32.64
C ALA A 124 31.16 -10.08 -33.69
#